data_AF-A0A7K4MX74-F1
#
_entry.id   AF-A0A7K4MX74-F1
#
_cell.length_a   1.000
_cell.length_b   1.000
_cell.length_c   1.000
_cell.angle_alpha   90.00
_cell.angle_beta   90.00
_cell.angle_gamma   90.00
#
_symmetry.space_group_name_H-M   'P 1'
#
loop_
_entity.id
_entity.type
_entity.pdbx_description
1 polymer ?
#
loop_
_entity_poly.entity_id
_entity_poly.type
_entity_poly.pdbx_seq_one_letter_code
_entity_poly.pdbx_strand_id
1 'polypeptide(L)'
;MIKVQTEWNSPTSFPDLKDHKYIAIDLETRDPGLKTRGSGALIGEGEIVGIAVAVEGWSGYYSFGHLEQSKKQRANHFDEISVMSWIKDVCALPSTKIFHNAMYDVCWLRAYGVKINGHIVDTMVMAALVDENKFSYSLNSASYEYLGEVKDETALKEAAKEYGVDPKAEMWKLPDMFVGSYAEQDAELTLKLFKKLYVEIKKQNLTKVFDLETQLFPGLIEMKIKGVRVDVQKAHTLKKELASQEETLLLKVKKETGIEPQIW
;
A
#
# COMPACT_ATOMS: atom_id res chain seq x y z
N MET A 1 -3.73 31.44 12.58
CA MET A 1 -2.61 30.98 13.41
C MET A 1 -1.66 30.22 12.49
N ILE A 2 -0.41 30.69 12.34
CA ILE A 2 0.62 29.90 11.68
C ILE A 2 0.89 28.72 12.61
N LYS A 3 0.44 27.51 12.23
CA LYS A 3 0.85 26.29 12.93
C LYS A 3 2.35 26.18 12.69
N VAL A 4 3.14 26.42 13.74
CA VAL A 4 4.57 26.10 13.73
C VAL A 4 4.65 24.60 13.45
N GLN A 5 5.32 24.21 12.37
CA GLN A 5 5.60 22.80 12.08
C GLN A 5 6.32 22.23 13.31
N THR A 6 5.63 21.42 14.09
CA THR A 6 6.29 20.57 15.09
C THR A 6 7.12 19.59 14.30
N GLU A 7 8.44 19.64 14.48
CA GLU A 7 9.33 18.64 13.89
C GLU A 7 8.79 17.25 14.22
N TRP A 8 8.59 16.41 13.20
CA TRP A 8 8.29 15.01 13.41
C TRP A 8 9.42 14.38 14.24
N ASN A 9 9.03 13.67 15.30
CA ASN A 9 9.94 13.01 16.21
C ASN A 9 10.00 11.52 15.88
N SER A 10 11.11 11.10 15.28
CA SER A 10 11.40 9.68 15.06
C SER A 10 11.35 8.90 16.38
N PRO A 11 10.77 7.68 16.40
CA PRO A 11 10.85 6.78 17.55
C PRO A 11 12.29 6.63 18.06
N THR A 12 12.44 6.48 19.38
CA THR A 12 13.75 6.30 20.03
C THR A 12 14.08 4.84 20.32
N SER A 13 13.09 3.95 20.21
CA SER A 13 13.23 2.52 20.52
C SER A 13 12.21 1.68 19.77
N PHE A 14 12.38 0.36 19.85
CA PHE A 14 11.44 -0.64 19.39
C PHE A 14 10.55 -1.09 20.56
N PRO A 15 9.25 -0.72 20.59
CA PRO A 15 8.36 -1.15 21.66
C PRO A 15 8.02 -2.64 21.55
N ASP A 16 7.75 -3.27 22.69
CA ASP A 16 7.13 -4.59 22.75
C ASP A 16 5.62 -4.45 22.52
N LEU A 17 5.11 -5.10 21.47
CA LEU A 17 3.72 -5.01 21.04
C LEU A 17 2.89 -6.27 21.38
N LYS A 18 3.44 -7.22 22.15
CA LYS A 18 2.80 -8.53 22.40
C LYS A 18 1.42 -8.46 23.04
N ASP A 19 1.16 -7.42 23.83
CA ASP A 19 -0.10 -7.24 24.56
C ASP A 19 -1.20 -6.60 23.70
N HIS A 20 -0.88 -6.19 22.46
CA HIS A 20 -1.84 -5.60 21.54
C HIS A 20 -2.48 -6.66 20.64
N LYS A 21 -3.81 -6.76 20.69
CA LYS A 21 -4.59 -7.66 19.85
C LYS A 21 -4.58 -7.27 18.36
N TYR A 22 -4.48 -5.98 18.08
CA TYR A 22 -4.58 -5.39 16.75
C TYR A 22 -3.34 -4.53 16.50
N ILE A 23 -2.66 -4.78 15.39
CA ILE A 23 -1.47 -4.05 14.98
C ILE A 23 -1.67 -3.64 13.53
N ALA A 24 -1.80 -2.34 13.27
CA ALA A 24 -1.84 -1.82 11.92
C ALA A 24 -0.41 -1.58 11.42
N ILE A 25 -0.14 -1.94 10.17
CA ILE A 25 1.16 -1.81 9.53
C ILE A 25 0.94 -1.17 8.16
N ASP A 26 1.80 -0.21 7.82
CA ASP A 26 1.85 0.44 6.52
C ASP A 26 3.32 0.57 6.08
N LEU A 27 3.60 0.37 4.79
CA LEU A 27 4.96 0.43 4.25
C LEU A 27 5.13 1.61 3.31
N GLU A 28 6.22 2.35 3.52
CA GLU A 28 6.69 3.31 2.54
C GLU A 28 7.75 2.65 1.66
N THR A 29 7.61 2.79 0.35
CA THR A 29 8.41 2.02 -0.62
C THR A 29 8.90 2.88 -1.78
N ARG A 30 9.99 2.45 -2.41
CA ARG A 30 10.40 2.91 -3.73
C ARG A 30 10.05 1.80 -4.71
N ASP A 31 9.01 2.01 -5.50
CA ASP A 31 8.50 1.03 -6.47
C ASP A 31 8.36 1.67 -7.86
N PRO A 32 9.47 1.81 -8.62
CA PRO A 32 9.49 2.58 -9.87
C PRO A 32 8.63 1.95 -10.98
N GLY A 33 8.40 0.62 -10.90
CA GLY A 33 7.61 -0.13 -11.86
C GLY A 33 6.10 -0.11 -11.59
N LEU A 34 5.66 0.40 -10.44
CA LEU A 34 4.29 0.20 -9.92
C LEU A 34 3.18 0.50 -10.94
N LYS A 35 3.26 1.64 -11.63
CA LYS A 35 2.23 2.08 -12.59
C LYS A 35 2.26 1.34 -13.94
N THR A 36 3.34 0.65 -14.26
CA THR A 36 3.54 0.03 -15.58
C THR A 36 3.53 -1.49 -15.54
N ARG A 37 4.16 -2.08 -14.52
CA ARG A 37 4.34 -3.53 -14.35
C ARG A 37 3.72 -4.07 -13.08
N GLY A 38 3.07 -3.21 -12.29
CA GLY A 38 2.58 -3.55 -10.96
C GLY A 38 3.71 -3.56 -9.93
N SER A 39 3.39 -4.04 -8.71
CA SER A 39 4.32 -4.01 -7.59
C SER A 39 5.61 -4.78 -7.88
N GLY A 40 6.73 -4.12 -7.62
CA GLY A 40 8.06 -4.69 -7.80
C GLY A 40 8.49 -5.73 -6.76
N ALA A 41 7.73 -5.88 -5.66
CA ALA A 41 8.03 -6.78 -4.54
C ALA A 41 8.33 -8.23 -4.97
N LEU A 42 7.62 -8.73 -5.98
CA LEU A 42 7.72 -10.13 -6.42
C LEU A 42 8.72 -10.35 -7.55
N ILE A 43 9.20 -9.28 -8.17
CA ILE A 43 10.17 -9.31 -9.28
C ILE A 43 11.54 -8.74 -8.89
N GLY A 44 11.72 -8.39 -7.61
CA GLY A 44 12.98 -7.87 -7.08
C GLY A 44 13.32 -6.46 -7.58
N GLU A 45 12.30 -5.62 -7.77
CA GLU A 45 12.49 -4.24 -8.23
C GLU A 45 11.94 -3.24 -7.22
N GLY A 46 12.83 -2.44 -6.64
CA GLY A 46 12.47 -1.50 -5.58
C GLY A 46 12.82 -2.01 -4.19
N GLU A 47 12.43 -1.25 -3.18
CA GLU A 47 12.79 -1.50 -1.78
C GLU A 47 11.78 -0.88 -0.81
N ILE A 48 11.69 -1.43 0.39
CA ILE A 48 11.03 -0.77 1.53
C ILE A 48 11.95 0.36 1.99
N VAL A 49 11.36 1.50 2.28
CA VAL A 49 12.02 2.77 2.63
C VAL A 49 11.75 3.11 4.10
N GLY A 50 10.60 2.67 4.62
CA GLY A 50 10.30 2.67 6.05
C GLY A 50 9.00 1.95 6.35
N ILE A 51 8.75 1.75 7.64
CA ILE A 51 7.60 0.98 8.15
C ILE A 51 6.90 1.78 9.23
N ALA A 52 5.62 2.08 9.03
CA ALA A 52 4.76 2.61 10.08
C ALA A 52 4.01 1.49 10.78
N VAL A 53 3.91 1.60 12.10
CA VAL A 53 3.15 0.68 12.94
C VAL A 53 2.25 1.48 13.86
N ALA A 54 1.00 1.06 14.02
CA ALA A 54 0.07 1.64 14.98
C ALA A 54 -0.64 0.55 15.79
N VAL A 55 -0.78 0.83 17.08
CA VAL A 55 -1.58 0.07 18.05
C VAL A 55 -2.44 1.06 18.84
N GLU A 56 -3.23 0.57 19.79
CA GLU A 56 -4.05 1.47 20.59
C GLU A 56 -3.20 2.44 21.40
N GLY A 57 -3.42 3.74 21.18
CA GLY A 57 -2.76 4.82 21.90
C GLY A 57 -1.31 5.10 21.46
N TRP A 58 -0.81 4.44 20.41
CA TRP A 58 0.55 4.64 19.94
C TRP A 58 0.72 4.36 18.45
N SER A 59 1.52 5.18 17.77
CA SER A 59 2.02 4.97 16.42
C SER A 59 3.49 5.35 16.34
N GLY A 60 4.20 4.76 15.39
CA GLY A 60 5.59 5.13 15.10
C GLY A 60 6.00 4.74 13.69
N TYR A 61 6.77 5.61 13.03
CA TYR A 61 7.37 5.35 11.74
C TYR A 61 8.89 5.12 11.84
N TYR A 62 9.35 4.00 11.30
CA TYR A 62 10.75 3.57 11.29
C TYR A 62 11.32 3.74 9.88
N SER A 63 11.99 4.87 9.67
CA SER A 63 12.65 5.25 8.42
C SER A 63 14.05 4.65 8.31
N PHE A 64 14.41 4.09 7.14
CA PHE A 64 15.77 3.57 6.88
C PHE A 64 16.25 3.69 5.42
N GLY A 65 15.38 3.94 4.44
CA GLY A 65 15.72 3.94 3.01
C GLY A 65 15.57 5.28 2.29
N HIS A 66 15.25 6.38 3.00
CA HIS A 66 15.11 7.71 2.38
C HIS A 66 16.45 8.20 1.80
N LEU A 67 16.45 8.85 0.62
CA LEU A 67 17.66 9.33 -0.06
C LEU A 67 18.28 10.53 0.66
N GLU A 68 17.46 11.51 1.01
CA GLU A 68 17.83 12.70 1.77
C GLU A 68 17.81 12.39 3.27
N GLN A 69 18.59 11.39 3.68
CA GLN A 69 18.95 11.27 5.09
C GLN A 69 19.96 12.37 5.40
N SER A 70 19.50 13.47 6.00
CA SER A 70 20.41 14.55 6.38
C SER A 70 21.40 14.03 7.44
N LYS A 71 22.62 13.64 7.00
CA LYS A 71 23.71 13.13 7.86
C LYS A 71 24.13 14.11 8.97
N LYS A 72 23.61 15.34 8.95
CA LYS A 72 24.01 16.43 9.83
C LYS A 72 23.01 16.76 10.94
N GLN A 73 21.79 16.20 10.91
CA GLN A 73 20.80 16.44 11.95
C GLN A 73 19.95 15.18 12.17
N ARG A 74 20.21 14.43 13.27
CA ARG A 74 19.22 13.82 14.20
C ARG A 74 19.76 12.57 14.91
N ALA A 75 19.19 12.33 16.10
CA ALA A 75 19.70 11.45 17.13
C ALA A 75 19.18 9.99 17.10
N ASN A 76 18.24 9.62 16.23
CA ASN A 76 17.59 8.30 16.24
C ASN A 76 17.43 7.73 14.82
N HIS A 77 18.53 7.26 14.22
CA HIS A 77 18.48 6.51 12.96
C HIS A 77 18.45 5.02 13.27
N PHE A 78 17.45 4.30 12.75
CA PHE A 78 17.47 2.84 12.79
C PHE A 78 18.03 2.32 11.47
N ASP A 79 18.98 1.40 11.54
CA ASP A 79 19.41 0.69 10.34
C ASP A 79 18.33 -0.31 9.89
N GLU A 80 18.29 -0.57 8.59
CA GLU A 80 17.33 -1.50 7.97
C GLU A 80 17.31 -2.86 8.69
N ILE A 81 18.47 -3.41 9.06
CA ILE A 81 18.55 -4.75 9.69
C ILE A 81 17.81 -4.75 11.03
N SER A 82 18.03 -3.72 11.85
CA SER A 82 17.35 -3.57 13.14
C SER A 82 15.83 -3.41 12.99
N VAL A 83 15.38 -2.55 12.07
CA VAL A 83 13.94 -2.36 11.82
C VAL A 83 13.29 -3.64 11.29
N MET A 84 13.95 -4.31 10.35
CA MET A 84 13.46 -5.55 9.75
C MET A 84 13.48 -6.73 10.75
N SER A 85 14.42 -6.74 11.70
CA SER A 85 14.39 -7.70 12.81
C SER A 85 13.19 -7.46 13.71
N TRP A 86 12.94 -6.21 14.11
CA TRP A 86 11.80 -5.88 14.95
C TRP A 86 10.46 -6.17 14.27
N ILE A 87 10.30 -5.79 12.99
CA ILE A 87 9.03 -6.04 12.28
C ILE A 87 8.78 -7.55 12.10
N LYS A 88 9.84 -8.36 11.98
CA LYS A 88 9.73 -9.82 11.95
C LYS A 88 9.19 -10.36 13.27
N ASP A 89 9.66 -9.84 14.40
CA ASP A 89 9.14 -10.20 15.73
C ASP A 89 7.67 -9.77 15.90
N VAL A 90 7.33 -8.54 15.49
CA VAL A 90 5.95 -8.03 15.49
C VAL A 90 5.03 -8.89 14.61
N CYS A 91 5.47 -9.26 13.41
CA CYS A 91 4.70 -10.11 12.51
C CYS A 91 4.56 -11.56 13.00
N ALA A 92 5.50 -12.05 13.83
CA ALA A 92 5.45 -13.37 14.44
C ALA A 92 4.43 -13.48 15.59
N LEU A 93 3.98 -12.36 16.17
CA LEU A 93 2.95 -12.33 17.22
C LEU A 93 1.61 -12.93 16.72
N PRO A 94 0.76 -13.49 17.61
CA PRO A 94 -0.56 -14.01 17.23
C PRO A 94 -1.59 -12.91 16.96
N SER A 95 -1.25 -11.64 17.19
CA SER A 95 -2.09 -10.46 16.96
C SER A 95 -2.64 -10.41 15.53
N THR A 96 -3.79 -9.78 15.33
CA THR A 96 -4.29 -9.52 13.97
C THR A 96 -3.48 -8.37 13.36
N LYS A 97 -2.92 -8.60 12.17
CA LYS A 97 -2.23 -7.56 11.39
C LYS A 97 -3.23 -6.91 10.45
N ILE A 98 -3.32 -5.59 10.52
CA ILE A 98 -4.28 -4.78 9.79
C ILE A 98 -3.52 -3.93 8.78
N PHE A 99 -3.99 -3.94 7.55
CA PHE A 99 -3.45 -3.13 6.47
C PHE A 99 -4.59 -2.41 5.74
N HIS A 100 -4.22 -1.49 4.86
CA HIS A 100 -5.10 -0.97 3.85
C HIS A 100 -4.50 -1.32 2.48
N ASN A 101 -5.19 -2.10 1.66
CA ASN A 101 -4.61 -2.71 0.45
C ASN A 101 -3.47 -3.69 0.78
N ALA A 102 -3.76 -4.62 1.70
CA ALA A 102 -2.81 -5.56 2.31
C ALA A 102 -1.96 -6.35 1.30
N MET A 103 -2.50 -6.61 0.11
CA MET A 103 -1.80 -7.37 -0.94
C MET A 103 -0.52 -6.68 -1.40
N TYR A 104 -0.41 -5.36 -1.24
CA TYR A 104 0.81 -4.61 -1.53
C TYR A 104 1.87 -4.84 -0.45
N ASP A 105 1.56 -4.49 0.79
CA ASP A 105 2.49 -4.53 1.92
C ASP A 105 2.94 -5.94 2.26
N VAL A 106 2.01 -6.91 2.26
CA VAL A 106 2.32 -8.30 2.60
C VAL A 106 3.28 -8.91 1.57
N CYS A 107 3.18 -8.53 0.29
CA CYS A 107 4.13 -8.97 -0.74
C CYS A 107 5.53 -8.40 -0.50
N TRP A 108 5.64 -7.13 -0.09
CA TRP A 108 6.91 -6.51 0.28
C TRP A 108 7.53 -7.15 1.51
N LEU A 109 6.76 -7.31 2.60
CA LEU A 109 7.21 -8.03 3.80
C LEU A 109 7.72 -9.43 3.46
N ARG A 110 6.99 -10.15 2.58
CA ARG A 110 7.39 -11.47 2.11
C ARG A 110 8.69 -11.44 1.31
N ALA A 111 8.89 -10.46 0.43
CA ALA A 111 10.14 -10.28 -0.33
C ALA A 111 11.35 -10.11 0.60
N TYR A 112 11.14 -9.48 1.76
CA TYR A 112 12.12 -9.31 2.83
C TYR A 112 12.19 -10.50 3.82
N GLY A 113 11.53 -11.62 3.51
CA GLY A 113 11.57 -12.82 4.34
C GLY A 113 10.74 -12.74 5.64
N VAL A 114 9.87 -11.72 5.77
CA VAL A 114 8.95 -11.59 6.90
C VAL A 114 7.72 -12.43 6.66
N LYS A 115 7.44 -13.36 7.58
CA LYS A 115 6.23 -14.16 7.59
C LYS A 115 5.26 -13.60 8.62
N ILE A 116 4.00 -13.44 8.22
CA ILE A 116 2.95 -12.94 9.09
C ILE A 116 2.25 -14.14 9.73
N ASN A 117 2.31 -14.22 11.06
CA ASN A 117 1.51 -15.13 11.88
C ASN A 117 0.14 -14.48 12.18
N GLY A 118 -0.88 -15.25 12.57
CA GLY A 118 -2.21 -14.69 12.86
C GLY A 118 -2.98 -14.21 11.63
N HIS A 119 -4.07 -13.47 11.85
CA HIS A 119 -4.95 -13.01 10.76
C HIS A 119 -4.39 -11.77 10.07
N ILE A 120 -4.52 -11.73 8.74
CA ILE A 120 -4.28 -10.55 7.91
C ILE A 120 -5.64 -9.95 7.56
N VAL A 121 -5.86 -8.71 7.95
CA VAL A 121 -7.09 -7.97 7.65
C VAL A 121 -6.78 -6.81 6.72
N ASP A 122 -7.58 -6.68 5.67
CA ASP A 122 -7.51 -5.58 4.72
C ASP A 122 -8.74 -4.67 4.86
N THR A 123 -8.52 -3.44 5.31
CA THR A 123 -9.60 -2.46 5.46
C THR A 123 -10.21 -2.03 4.13
N MET A 124 -9.49 -2.13 3.02
CA MET A 124 -10.03 -1.88 1.68
C MET A 124 -11.08 -2.93 1.30
N VAL A 125 -10.79 -4.22 1.59
CA VAL A 125 -11.75 -5.32 1.40
C VAL A 125 -12.93 -5.17 2.34
N MET A 126 -12.70 -4.82 3.61
CA MET A 126 -13.78 -4.55 4.56
C MET A 126 -14.71 -3.43 4.06
N ALA A 127 -14.17 -2.35 3.51
CA ALA A 127 -14.96 -1.24 2.99
C ALA A 127 -15.82 -1.68 1.79
N ALA A 128 -15.27 -2.49 0.89
CA ALA A 128 -15.99 -3.07 -0.25
C ALA A 128 -17.08 -4.06 0.18
N LEU A 129 -16.87 -4.83 1.25
CA LEU A 129 -17.91 -5.71 1.80
C LEU A 129 -19.07 -4.91 2.42
N VAL A 130 -18.77 -3.79 3.07
CA VAL A 130 -19.77 -2.95 3.75
C VAL A 130 -20.63 -2.17 2.75
N ASP A 131 -20.05 -1.75 1.61
CA ASP A 131 -20.73 -1.09 0.51
C ASP A 131 -19.91 -1.24 -0.77
N GLU A 132 -20.37 -2.09 -1.68
CA GLU A 132 -19.70 -2.40 -2.95
C GLU A 132 -19.93 -1.34 -4.05
N ASN A 133 -20.81 -0.36 -3.82
CA ASN A 133 -21.19 0.64 -4.82
C ASN A 133 -20.38 1.94 -4.72
N LYS A 134 -19.31 1.94 -3.92
CA LYS A 134 -18.49 3.13 -3.71
C LYS A 134 -17.66 3.48 -4.94
N PHE A 135 -17.47 4.77 -5.13
CA PHE A 135 -16.59 5.29 -6.18
C PHE A 135 -15.11 5.02 -5.89
N SER A 136 -14.71 5.01 -4.62
CA SER A 136 -13.32 4.76 -4.21
C SER A 136 -13.26 4.05 -2.86
N TYR A 137 -12.34 3.10 -2.75
CA TYR A 137 -12.00 2.39 -1.51
C TYR A 137 -10.66 2.83 -0.91
N SER A 138 -10.07 3.93 -1.40
CA SER A 138 -8.82 4.44 -0.86
C SER A 138 -8.95 4.81 0.63
N LEU A 139 -7.85 4.75 1.37
CA LEU A 139 -7.83 5.05 2.80
C LEU A 139 -8.41 6.43 3.09
N ASN A 140 -8.08 7.44 2.28
CA ASN A 140 -8.65 8.79 2.42
C ASN A 140 -10.17 8.79 2.22
N SER A 141 -10.68 8.13 1.18
CA SER A 141 -12.11 8.09 0.89
C SER A 141 -12.88 7.37 2.00
N ALA A 142 -12.39 6.20 2.42
CA ALA A 142 -13.03 5.40 3.45
C ALA A 142 -12.94 6.07 4.84
N SER A 143 -11.80 6.63 5.21
CA SER A 143 -11.63 7.35 6.48
C SER A 143 -12.50 8.61 6.54
N TYR A 144 -12.62 9.37 5.45
CA TYR A 144 -13.48 10.54 5.42
C TYR A 144 -14.93 10.16 5.68
N GLU A 145 -15.43 9.12 5.02
CA GLU A 145 -16.82 8.70 5.14
C GLU A 145 -17.14 8.10 6.52
N TYR A 146 -16.31 7.18 7.00
CA TYR A 146 -16.63 6.41 8.21
C TYR A 146 -16.14 7.07 9.50
N LEU A 147 -15.10 7.91 9.42
CA LEU A 147 -14.49 8.57 10.58
C LEU A 147 -14.66 10.10 10.56
N GLY A 148 -14.92 10.71 9.41
CA GLY A 148 -14.85 12.17 9.25
C GLY A 148 -13.42 12.71 9.24
N GLU A 149 -12.42 11.84 9.05
CA GLU A 149 -10.99 12.17 9.11
C GLU A 149 -10.35 12.02 7.73
N VAL A 150 -9.44 12.94 7.38
CA VAL A 150 -8.56 12.83 6.20
C VAL A 150 -7.12 13.05 6.63
N LYS A 151 -6.17 12.43 5.92
CA LYS A 151 -4.74 12.67 6.14
C LYS A 151 -4.40 14.12 5.88
N ASP A 152 -3.52 14.68 6.70
CA ASP A 152 -2.89 15.96 6.41
C ASP A 152 -1.65 15.74 5.53
N GLU A 153 -1.84 15.84 4.22
CA GLU A 153 -0.73 15.72 3.25
C GLU A 153 -0.06 17.06 2.94
N THR A 154 -0.40 18.14 3.65
CA THR A 154 0.04 19.51 3.29
C THR A 154 1.56 19.63 3.35
N ALA A 155 2.16 19.25 4.46
CA ALA A 155 3.62 19.31 4.66
C ALA A 155 4.38 18.43 3.65
N LEU A 156 3.86 17.21 3.38
CA LEU A 156 4.44 16.30 2.40
C LEU A 156 4.42 16.90 0.98
N LYS A 157 3.29 17.49 0.57
CA LYS A 157 3.12 18.11 -0.75
C LYS A 157 3.97 19.37 -0.91
N GLU A 158 4.06 20.18 0.13
CA GLU A 158 4.93 21.35 0.15
C GLU A 158 6.40 20.95 0.02
N ALA A 159 6.86 19.97 0.81
CA ALA A 159 8.21 19.43 0.70
C ALA A 159 8.49 18.82 -0.69
N ALA A 160 7.58 17.99 -1.22
CA ALA A 160 7.71 17.41 -2.55
C ALA A 160 7.86 18.48 -3.64
N LYS A 161 7.08 19.57 -3.54
CA LYS A 161 7.18 20.70 -4.45
C LYS A 161 8.53 21.43 -4.33
N GLU A 162 9.01 21.66 -3.12
CA GLU A 162 10.31 22.31 -2.89
C GLU A 162 11.49 21.47 -3.40
N TYR A 163 11.42 20.15 -3.24
CA TYR A 163 12.44 19.21 -3.71
C TYR A 163 12.28 18.84 -5.20
N GLY A 164 11.19 19.25 -5.86
CA GLY A 164 10.93 18.98 -7.26
C GLY A 164 10.68 17.50 -7.58
N VAL A 165 10.01 16.78 -6.66
CA VAL A 165 9.73 15.34 -6.76
C VAL A 165 8.23 15.04 -6.68
N ASP A 166 7.79 13.89 -7.19
CA ASP A 166 6.42 13.41 -7.00
C ASP A 166 6.17 12.97 -5.54
N PRO A 167 5.14 13.50 -4.84
CA PRO A 167 4.89 13.23 -3.41
C PRO A 167 4.44 11.79 -3.12
N LYS A 168 4.22 10.95 -4.13
CA LYS A 168 3.86 9.53 -3.98
C LYS A 168 4.91 8.62 -4.59
N ALA A 169 5.24 8.81 -5.87
CA ALA A 169 6.18 7.94 -6.60
C ALA A 169 7.65 8.17 -6.21
N GLU A 170 7.98 9.34 -5.69
CA GLU A 170 9.35 9.74 -5.37
C GLU A 170 9.49 10.19 -3.91
N MET A 171 8.53 9.84 -3.06
CA MET A 171 8.53 10.21 -1.64
C MET A 171 9.78 9.73 -0.89
N TRP A 172 10.36 8.61 -1.31
CA TRP A 172 11.64 8.09 -0.81
C TRP A 172 12.82 9.06 -1.00
N LYS A 173 12.69 10.09 -1.84
CA LYS A 173 13.70 11.13 -2.01
C LYS A 173 13.61 12.24 -0.96
N LEU A 174 12.52 12.31 -0.21
CA LEU A 174 12.30 13.36 0.77
C LEU A 174 12.99 13.06 2.09
N PRO A 175 13.33 14.08 2.89
CA PRO A 175 13.69 13.88 4.27
C PRO A 175 12.58 13.17 5.04
N ASP A 176 12.97 12.22 5.88
CA ASP A 176 12.07 11.39 6.70
C ASP A 176 11.10 12.22 7.55
N MET A 177 11.51 13.40 8.02
CA MET A 177 10.69 14.31 8.80
C MET A 177 9.42 14.80 8.10
N PHE A 178 9.41 14.84 6.76
CA PHE A 178 8.22 15.21 5.99
C PHE A 178 7.31 14.02 5.71
N VAL A 179 7.83 12.80 5.86
CA VAL A 179 7.14 11.54 5.57
C VAL A 179 6.63 10.87 6.84
N GLY A 180 7.33 11.01 7.96
CA GLY A 180 7.03 10.27 9.19
C GLY A 180 5.66 10.57 9.77
N SER A 181 5.26 11.84 9.85
CA SER A 181 3.90 12.20 10.29
C SER A 181 2.81 11.67 9.36
N TYR A 182 3.09 11.61 8.06
CA TYR A 182 2.16 11.05 7.06
C TYR A 182 2.03 9.53 7.23
N ALA A 183 3.16 8.82 7.33
CA ALA A 183 3.19 7.37 7.48
C ALA A 183 2.55 6.91 8.81
N GLU A 184 2.80 7.63 9.91
CA GLU A 184 2.14 7.37 11.20
C GLU A 184 0.63 7.55 11.12
N GLN A 185 0.16 8.61 10.45
CA GLN A 185 -1.27 8.82 10.22
C GLN A 185 -1.90 7.70 9.37
N ASP A 186 -1.18 7.14 8.40
CA ASP A 186 -1.67 6.04 7.59
C ASP A 186 -1.90 4.76 8.40
N ALA A 187 -0.95 4.39 9.25
CA ALA A 187 -1.13 3.26 10.17
C ALA A 187 -2.25 3.54 11.20
N GLU A 188 -2.31 4.75 11.76
CA GLU A 188 -3.34 5.12 12.75
C GLU A 188 -4.75 5.12 12.15
N LEU A 189 -4.93 5.77 10.99
CA LEU A 189 -6.21 5.79 10.27
C LEU A 189 -6.64 4.39 9.86
N THR A 190 -5.70 3.56 9.40
CA THR A 190 -5.98 2.15 9.09
C THR A 190 -6.53 1.41 10.30
N LEU A 191 -5.93 1.59 11.49
CA LEU A 191 -6.42 0.98 12.73
C LEU A 191 -7.81 1.49 13.13
N LYS A 192 -8.03 2.81 13.07
CA LYS A 192 -9.33 3.43 13.38
C LYS A 192 -10.43 2.95 12.42
N LEU A 193 -10.12 2.93 11.12
CA LEU A 193 -11.02 2.52 10.07
C LEU A 193 -11.42 1.05 10.24
N PHE A 194 -10.45 0.16 10.53
CA PHE A 194 -10.72 -1.24 10.86
C PHE A 194 -11.77 -1.37 11.96
N LYS A 195 -11.60 -0.67 13.09
CA LYS A 195 -12.55 -0.75 14.21
C LYS A 195 -13.94 -0.32 13.80
N LYS A 196 -14.05 0.76 13.02
CA LYS A 196 -15.33 1.30 12.56
C LYS A 196 -16.02 0.36 11.56
N LEU A 197 -15.29 -0.14 10.56
CA LEU A 197 -15.80 -1.10 9.59
C LEU A 197 -16.19 -2.42 10.24
N TYR A 198 -15.46 -2.89 11.25
CA TYR A 198 -15.81 -4.11 11.98
C TYR A 198 -17.16 -3.99 12.69
N VAL A 199 -17.54 -2.80 13.17
CA VAL A 199 -18.88 -2.53 13.70
C VAL A 199 -19.94 -2.63 12.59
N GLU A 200 -19.70 -2.02 11.42
CA GLU A 200 -20.64 -2.10 10.30
C GLU A 200 -20.79 -3.53 9.77
N ILE A 201 -19.71 -4.30 9.64
CA ILE A 201 -19.74 -5.73 9.26
C ILE A 201 -20.66 -6.52 10.20
N LYS A 202 -20.56 -6.30 11.51
CA LYS A 202 -21.44 -6.96 12.48
C LYS A 202 -22.89 -6.51 12.34
N LYS A 203 -23.12 -5.20 12.22
CA LYS A 203 -24.45 -4.61 12.08
C LYS A 203 -25.18 -5.14 10.84
N GLN A 204 -24.46 -5.36 9.74
CA GLN A 204 -24.99 -5.87 8.48
C GLN A 204 -24.97 -7.41 8.39
N ASN A 205 -24.56 -8.13 9.45
CA ASN A 205 -24.43 -9.60 9.46
C ASN A 205 -23.46 -10.17 8.41
N LEU A 206 -22.42 -9.42 8.05
CA LEU A 206 -21.43 -9.79 7.04
C LEU A 206 -20.26 -10.62 7.60
N THR A 207 -20.24 -10.92 8.90
CA THR A 207 -19.11 -11.57 9.58
C THR A 207 -18.65 -12.86 8.90
N LYS A 208 -19.58 -13.72 8.44
CA LYS A 208 -19.19 -14.97 7.75
C LYS A 208 -18.46 -14.73 6.44
N VAL A 209 -18.85 -13.71 5.68
CA VAL A 209 -18.21 -13.36 4.41
C VAL A 209 -16.84 -12.74 4.69
N PHE A 210 -16.77 -11.83 5.67
CA PHE A 210 -15.51 -11.25 6.12
C PHE A 210 -14.50 -12.31 6.59
N ASP A 211 -14.95 -13.30 7.38
CA ASP A 211 -14.11 -14.40 7.85
C ASP A 211 -13.60 -15.26 6.68
N LEU A 212 -14.45 -15.52 5.67
CA LEU A 212 -14.07 -16.23 4.44
C LEU A 212 -12.98 -15.47 3.68
N GLU A 213 -13.18 -14.18 3.39
CA GLU A 213 -12.18 -13.35 2.70
C GLU A 213 -10.84 -13.31 3.44
N THR A 214 -10.89 -13.17 4.77
CA THR A 214 -9.70 -13.19 5.64
C THR A 214 -8.97 -14.53 5.61
N GLN A 215 -9.69 -15.65 5.59
CA GLN A 215 -9.10 -17.00 5.51
C GLN A 215 -8.51 -17.32 4.14
N LEU A 216 -9.06 -16.75 3.07
CA LEU A 216 -8.57 -16.94 1.70
C LEU A 216 -7.29 -16.14 1.41
N PHE A 217 -7.06 -15.05 2.14
CA PHE A 217 -5.97 -14.12 1.87
C PHE A 217 -4.57 -14.76 1.75
N PRO A 218 -4.14 -15.67 2.65
CA PRO A 218 -2.84 -16.35 2.50
C PRO A 218 -2.73 -17.14 1.19
N GLY A 219 -3.81 -17.77 0.73
CA GLY A 219 -3.84 -18.49 -0.54
C GLY A 219 -3.68 -17.55 -1.74
N LEU A 220 -4.30 -16.37 -1.69
CA LEU A 220 -4.15 -15.35 -2.74
C LEU A 220 -2.71 -14.83 -2.84
N ILE A 221 -2.03 -14.69 -1.70
CA ILE A 221 -0.60 -14.34 -1.67
C ILE A 221 0.25 -15.42 -2.35
N GLU A 222 0.02 -16.70 -2.05
CA GLU A 222 0.75 -17.80 -2.71
C GLU A 222 0.47 -17.83 -4.23
N MET A 223 -0.77 -17.58 -4.65
CA MET A 223 -1.12 -17.48 -6.07
C MET A 223 -0.37 -16.33 -6.76
N LYS A 224 -0.32 -15.16 -6.12
CA LYS A 224 0.37 -13.98 -6.67
C LYS A 224 1.88 -14.20 -6.78
N ILE A 225 2.50 -14.83 -5.77
CA ILE A 225 3.93 -15.21 -5.79
C ILE A 225 4.20 -16.23 -6.88
N LYS A 226 3.33 -17.24 -7.03
CA LYS A 226 3.49 -18.30 -8.03
C LYS A 226 3.41 -17.74 -9.45
N GLY A 227 2.52 -16.79 -9.69
CA GLY A 227 2.27 -16.19 -10.99
C GLY A 227 1.79 -17.19 -12.04
N VAL A 228 1.81 -16.76 -13.30
CA VAL A 228 1.48 -17.59 -14.47
C VAL A 228 2.56 -17.42 -15.54
N ARG A 229 2.97 -18.53 -16.17
CA ARG A 229 3.94 -18.49 -17.27
C ARG A 229 3.25 -18.01 -18.54
N VAL A 230 3.92 -17.12 -19.27
CA VAL A 230 3.43 -16.56 -20.54
C VAL A 230 4.42 -16.88 -21.65
N ASP A 231 3.91 -17.36 -22.78
CA ASP A 231 4.70 -17.51 -24.01
C ASP A 231 4.78 -16.16 -24.73
N VAL A 232 5.87 -15.43 -24.46
CA VAL A 232 6.09 -14.08 -24.98
C VAL A 232 6.20 -14.08 -26.51
N GLN A 233 6.75 -15.13 -27.11
CA GLN A 233 6.88 -15.22 -28.57
C GLN A 233 5.52 -15.39 -29.23
N LYS A 234 4.68 -16.30 -28.71
CA LYS A 234 3.30 -16.42 -29.21
C LYS A 234 2.50 -15.14 -29.01
N ALA A 235 2.67 -14.44 -27.88
CA ALA A 235 2.02 -13.16 -27.66
C ALA A 235 2.43 -12.10 -28.71
N HIS A 236 3.72 -12.05 -29.08
CA HIS A 236 4.19 -11.17 -30.16
C HIS A 236 3.66 -11.56 -31.54
N THR A 237 3.58 -12.86 -31.84
CA THR A 237 2.99 -13.36 -33.09
C THR A 237 1.51 -12.99 -33.17
N LEU A 238 0.74 -13.28 -32.12
CA LEU A 238 -0.68 -12.96 -32.05
C LEU A 238 -0.93 -11.46 -32.19
N LYS A 239 -0.09 -10.61 -31.57
CA LYS A 239 -0.18 -9.15 -31.74
C LYS A 239 -0.08 -8.72 -33.21
N LYS A 240 0.85 -9.32 -33.97
CA LYS A 240 1.02 -9.02 -35.41
C LYS A 240 -0.17 -9.50 -36.22
N GLU A 241 -0.69 -10.69 -35.92
CA GLU A 241 -1.88 -11.24 -36.57
C GLU A 241 -3.10 -10.35 -36.36
N LEU A 242 -3.35 -9.94 -35.11
CA LEU A 242 -4.47 -9.05 -34.78
C LEU A 242 -4.36 -7.68 -35.46
N ALA A 243 -3.16 -7.09 -35.52
CA ALA A 243 -2.95 -5.83 -36.23
C ALA A 243 -3.24 -5.94 -37.74
N SER A 244 -2.85 -7.05 -38.37
CA SER A 244 -3.16 -7.30 -39.79
C SER A 244 -4.65 -7.56 -40.03
N GLN A 245 -5.32 -8.25 -39.09
CA GLN A 245 -6.76 -8.46 -39.14
C GLN A 245 -7.52 -7.14 -38.98
N GLU A 246 -7.09 -6.27 -38.06
CA GLU A 246 -7.65 -4.94 -37.86
C GLU A 246 -7.61 -4.13 -39.16
N GLU A 247 -6.45 -4.01 -39.80
CA GLU A 247 -6.29 -3.31 -41.07
C GLU A 247 -7.24 -3.89 -42.15
N THR A 248 -7.30 -5.21 -42.25
CA THR A 248 -8.18 -5.90 -43.20
C THR A 248 -9.66 -5.59 -42.95
N LEU A 249 -10.09 -5.56 -41.69
CA LEU A 249 -11.48 -5.28 -41.31
C LEU A 249 -11.83 -3.81 -41.53
N LEU A 250 -10.95 -2.88 -41.18
CA LEU A 250 -11.14 -1.45 -41.46
C LEU A 250 -11.31 -1.18 -42.96
N LEU A 251 -10.49 -1.84 -43.80
CA LEU A 251 -10.61 -1.75 -45.26
C LEU A 251 -11.95 -2.32 -45.76
N LYS A 252 -12.44 -3.42 -45.20
CA LYS A 252 -13.75 -3.98 -45.55
C LYS A 252 -14.87 -3.00 -45.20
N VAL A 253 -14.86 -2.42 -44.00
CA VAL A 253 -15.86 -1.42 -43.60
C VAL A 253 -15.82 -0.21 -44.53
N LYS A 254 -14.62 0.31 -44.84
CA LYS A 254 -14.47 1.42 -45.79
C LYS A 254 -15.02 1.09 -47.17
N LYS A 255 -14.79 -0.14 -47.65
CA LYS A 255 -15.28 -0.60 -48.95
C LYS A 255 -16.80 -0.71 -48.99
N GLU A 256 -17.43 -1.21 -47.92
CA GLU A 256 -18.88 -1.43 -47.87
C GLU A 256 -19.68 -0.16 -47.59
N THR A 257 -19.13 0.74 -46.78
CA THR A 257 -19.84 1.95 -46.31
C THR A 257 -19.40 3.23 -47.02
N GLY A 258 -18.21 3.24 -47.65
CA GLY A 258 -17.57 4.45 -48.17
C GLY A 258 -16.95 5.34 -47.10
N ILE A 259 -17.04 4.97 -45.81
CA ILE A 259 -16.56 5.77 -44.67
C ILE A 259 -15.26 5.19 -44.16
N GLU A 260 -14.25 6.04 -43.95
CA GLU A 260 -13.00 5.64 -43.31
C GLU A 260 -13.18 5.55 -41.78
N PRO A 261 -13.16 4.34 -41.19
CA PRO A 261 -13.39 4.18 -39.77
C PRO A 261 -12.12 4.55 -38.99
N GLN A 262 -12.28 5.29 -37.89
CA GLN A 262 -11.22 5.55 -36.93
C GLN A 262 -11.52 4.82 -35.62
N ILE A 263 -10.54 4.08 -35.13
CA ILE A 263 -10.59 3.43 -33.82
C ILE A 263 -10.09 4.46 -32.81
N TRP A 264 -10.92 4.81 -31.83
CA TRP A 264 -10.59 5.75 -30.74
C TRP A 264 -9.81 5.08 -29.62
#